data_AF-A0A9P5MFN0-F1
#
_entry.id   AF-A0A9P5MFN0-F1
#
_cell.length_a   1.000
_cell.length_b   1.000
_cell.length_c   1.000
_cell.angle_alpha   90.00
_cell.angle_beta   90.00
_cell.angle_gamma   90.00
#
_symmetry.space_group_name_H-M   'P 1'
#
loop_
_entity.id
_entity.type
_entity.pdbx_description
1 polymer ?
#
loop_
_entity_poly.entity_id
_entity_poly.type
_entity_poly.pdbx_seq_one_letter_code
_entity_poly.pdbx_strand_id
1 'polypeptide(L)'
;PTSSEPRNSPSLLARMLITICYFSPGLGACGITNSDTDLIAAVSTTIFDTYPGYTGTNPNNNPICGHQVAVSYGGKSVTVSITDRCYSCAEFDLDLSPSAFSDLADESLGRIPITWTWL
;
A
#
# COMPACT_ATOMS: atom_id res chain seq x y z
N PRO A 1 -14.32 -9.09 33.92
CA PRO A 1 -14.82 -7.88 33.23
C PRO A 1 -13.88 -6.70 33.41
N THR A 2 -12.91 -6.54 32.51
CA THR A 2 -12.25 -5.26 32.19
C THR A 2 -11.67 -5.38 30.79
N SER A 3 -12.23 -4.59 29.88
CA SER A 3 -11.91 -4.44 28.47
C SER A 3 -10.62 -3.63 28.27
N SER A 4 -9.68 -4.14 27.47
CA SER A 4 -8.62 -3.32 26.89
C SER A 4 -8.01 -3.99 25.65
N GLU A 5 -8.67 -3.83 24.51
CA GLU A 5 -8.02 -3.87 23.19
C GLU A 5 -8.43 -2.59 22.46
N PRO A 6 -7.48 -1.84 21.86
CA PRO A 6 -7.81 -0.67 21.08
C PRO A 6 -8.51 -1.12 19.79
N ARG A 7 -9.83 -0.91 19.79
CA ARG A 7 -10.69 -0.91 18.61
C ARG A 7 -10.13 0.06 17.58
N ASN A 8 -9.45 -0.46 16.56
CA ASN A 8 -9.26 0.20 15.26
C ASN A 8 -8.89 -0.86 14.20
N SER A 9 -9.81 -1.79 13.98
CA SER A 9 -9.86 -2.53 12.72
C SER A 9 -10.94 -1.90 11.85
N PRO A 10 -10.61 -1.20 10.75
CA PRO A 10 -11.63 -0.78 9.81
C PRO A 10 -12.10 -2.02 9.05
N SER A 11 -13.22 -2.57 9.51
CA SER A 11 -13.99 -3.62 8.87
C SER A 11 -14.75 -3.06 7.65
N LEU A 12 -14.67 -3.79 6.53
CA LEU A 12 -15.51 -3.72 5.33
C LEU A 12 -15.48 -2.38 4.55
N LEU A 13 -15.09 -2.45 3.26
CA LEU A 13 -15.20 -1.41 2.20
C LEU A 13 -13.93 -0.62 1.84
N ALA A 14 -12.73 -1.21 1.92
CA ALA A 14 -11.60 -0.72 1.12
C ALA A 14 -11.90 -1.04 -0.37
N ARG A 15 -12.69 -0.16 -0.99
CA ARG A 15 -13.13 -0.27 -2.38
C ARG A 15 -11.99 0.10 -3.32
N MET A 16 -11.16 -0.89 -3.62
CA MET A 16 -10.58 -1.15 -4.95
C MET A 16 -10.40 0.07 -5.84
N LEU A 17 -9.25 0.72 -5.70
CA LEU A 17 -8.66 1.43 -6.81
C LEU A 17 -7.27 0.86 -7.14
N ILE A 18 -7.20 0.09 -8.24
CA ILE A 18 -5.93 -0.31 -8.87
C ILE A 18 -5.56 0.72 -9.92
N THR A 19 -4.37 1.27 -9.77
CA THR A 19 -3.75 2.10 -10.79
C THR A 19 -2.44 1.42 -11.16
N ILE A 20 -2.44 0.57 -12.19
CA ILE A 20 -1.15 0.19 -12.77
C ILE A 20 -0.53 1.46 -13.38
N CYS A 21 0.36 2.09 -12.63
CA CYS A 21 1.17 3.19 -13.10
C CYS A 21 2.37 2.58 -13.81
N TYR A 22 2.37 2.65 -15.15
CA TYR A 22 3.58 2.47 -15.94
C TYR A 22 4.56 3.57 -15.54
N PHE A 23 5.37 3.35 -14.51
CA PHE A 23 6.49 4.22 -14.24
C PHE A 23 7.65 3.72 -15.08
N SER A 24 8.36 4.60 -15.77
CA SER A 24 9.71 4.25 -16.19
C SER A 24 10.48 4.07 -14.88
N PRO A 25 10.93 2.87 -14.47
CA PRO A 25 11.46 2.62 -13.13
C PRO A 25 12.45 3.73 -12.72
N GLY A 26 12.13 4.40 -11.63
CA GLY A 26 12.85 5.57 -11.13
C GLY A 26 12.22 6.01 -9.81
N LEU A 27 12.39 7.27 -9.45
CA LEU A 27 12.22 7.75 -8.07
C LEU A 27 10.75 7.82 -7.60
N GLY A 28 10.31 6.88 -6.77
CA GLY A 28 9.05 6.98 -6.02
C GLY A 28 9.09 8.06 -4.94
N ALA A 29 7.96 8.36 -4.29
CA ALA A 29 7.86 9.37 -3.23
C ALA A 29 8.82 9.12 -2.06
N CYS A 30 9.22 7.87 -1.84
CA CYS A 30 10.23 7.52 -0.85
C CYS A 30 11.68 7.76 -1.29
N GLY A 31 11.92 8.27 -2.50
CA GLY A 31 13.27 8.45 -3.02
C GLY A 31 13.94 7.13 -3.43
N ILE A 32 13.15 6.07 -3.64
CA ILE A 32 13.64 4.72 -3.99
C ILE A 32 13.30 4.44 -5.45
N THR A 33 14.25 3.83 -6.17
CA THR A 33 14.00 3.30 -7.51
C THR A 33 13.59 1.84 -7.41
N ASN A 34 12.41 1.51 -7.90
CA ASN A 34 11.86 0.16 -7.95
C ASN A 34 11.55 -0.29 -9.38
N SER A 35 11.36 -1.58 -9.55
CA SER A 35 10.99 -2.26 -10.79
C SER A 35 9.66 -3.01 -10.65
N ASP A 36 9.04 -3.37 -11.77
CA ASP A 36 7.75 -4.10 -11.80
C ASP A 36 7.82 -5.49 -11.13
N THR A 37 9.03 -6.01 -10.93
CA THR A 37 9.30 -7.28 -10.24
C THR A 37 9.41 -7.16 -8.72
N ASP A 38 9.52 -5.95 -8.18
CA ASP A 38 9.62 -5.74 -6.75
C ASP A 38 8.25 -5.89 -6.09
N LEU A 39 8.20 -6.51 -4.91
CA LEU A 39 6.98 -6.62 -4.11
C LEU A 39 6.78 -5.33 -3.30
N ILE A 40 6.21 -4.32 -3.96
CA ILE A 40 6.03 -2.98 -3.42
C ILE A 40 4.59 -2.50 -3.57
N ALA A 41 4.26 -1.48 -2.79
CA ALA A 41 2.98 -0.80 -2.87
C ALA A 41 3.12 0.71 -2.65
N ALA A 42 2.18 1.46 -3.23
CA ALA A 42 1.91 2.84 -2.86
C ALA A 42 0.69 2.92 -1.92
N VAL A 43 0.80 3.73 -0.86
CA VAL A 43 -0.34 4.08 -0.01
C VAL A 43 -1.01 5.35 -0.49
N SER A 44 -2.25 5.60 -0.07
CA SER A 44 -2.94 6.86 -0.34
C SER A 44 -2.18 8.08 0.18
N THR A 45 -2.44 9.23 -0.43
CA THR A 45 -1.91 10.52 0.06
C THR A 45 -2.29 10.78 1.51
N THR A 46 -3.50 10.38 1.93
CA THR A 46 -3.95 10.53 3.32
C THR A 46 -3.04 9.74 4.28
N ILE A 47 -2.81 8.45 4.02
CA ILE A 47 -1.96 7.62 4.89
C ILE A 47 -0.52 8.10 4.83
N PHE A 48 0.00 8.43 3.65
CA PHE A 48 1.36 8.91 3.48
C PHE A 48 1.58 10.21 4.26
N ASP A 49 0.74 11.22 4.04
CA ASP A 49 0.97 12.58 4.56
C ASP A 49 0.65 12.71 6.06
N THR A 50 -0.15 11.80 6.61
CA THR A 50 -0.49 11.77 8.04
C THR A 50 0.35 10.78 8.85
N TYR A 51 1.29 10.08 8.22
CA TYR A 51 2.09 9.06 8.90
C TYR A 51 2.88 9.66 10.07
N PRO A 52 2.86 9.02 11.27
CA PRO A 52 3.56 9.55 12.45
C PRO A 52 5.04 9.81 12.18
N GLY A 53 5.47 11.05 12.47
CA GLY A 53 6.86 11.49 12.29
C GLY A 53 7.17 12.08 10.92
N TYR A 54 6.22 12.10 9.98
CA TYR A 54 6.39 12.84 8.73
C TYR A 54 6.12 14.33 8.93
N THR A 55 7.05 15.18 8.47
CA THR A 55 6.94 16.64 8.60
C THR A 55 6.29 17.33 7.40
N GLY A 56 5.97 16.58 6.34
CA GLY A 56 5.39 17.12 5.11
C GLY A 56 6.38 17.87 4.20
N THR A 57 7.67 17.98 4.57
CA THR A 57 8.64 18.80 3.83
C THR A 57 9.36 18.02 2.72
N ASN A 58 9.89 16.83 3.02
CA ASN A 58 10.59 15.99 2.05
C ASN A 58 9.99 14.57 2.09
N PRO A 59 9.25 14.14 1.06
CA PRO A 59 8.58 12.84 1.06
C PRO A 59 9.56 11.66 1.16
N ASN A 60 10.80 11.83 0.71
CA ASN A 60 11.84 10.80 0.82
C ASN A 60 12.22 10.48 2.28
N ASN A 61 11.91 11.39 3.20
CA ASN A 61 12.16 11.22 4.64
C ASN A 61 10.90 10.79 5.39
N ASN A 62 9.83 10.42 4.69
CA ASN A 62 8.62 9.95 5.35
C ASN A 62 8.93 8.62 6.07
N PRO A 63 8.69 8.53 7.40
CA PRO A 63 8.97 7.32 8.15
C PRO A 63 8.21 6.09 7.64
N ILE A 64 7.11 6.24 6.88
CA ILE A 64 6.39 5.12 6.28
C ILE A 64 7.20 4.35 5.23
N CYS A 65 8.21 4.99 4.64
CA CYS A 65 9.00 4.42 3.57
C CYS A 65 9.79 3.20 4.04
N GLY A 66 9.59 2.07 3.36
CA GLY A 66 10.18 0.78 3.72
C GLY A 66 9.41 0.00 4.78
N HIS A 67 8.33 0.54 5.36
CA HIS A 67 7.41 -0.28 6.16
C HIS A 67 6.73 -1.32 5.30
N GLN A 68 6.40 -2.45 5.91
CA GLN A 68 5.77 -3.56 5.21
C GLN A 68 4.32 -3.73 5.65
N VAL A 69 3.52 -4.19 4.69
CA VAL A 69 2.14 -4.61 4.94
C VAL A 69 1.95 -6.01 4.37
N ALA A 70 1.21 -6.84 5.10
CA ALA A 70 0.69 -8.09 4.57
C ALA A 70 -0.68 -7.83 3.94
N VAL A 71 -0.80 -8.13 2.66
CA VAL A 71 -2.03 -7.96 1.87
C VAL A 71 -2.61 -9.34 1.58
N SER A 72 -3.90 -9.53 1.82
CA SER A 72 -4.59 -10.80 1.63
C SER A 72 -5.83 -10.68 0.74
N TYR A 73 -6.03 -11.68 -0.12
CA TYR A 73 -7.19 -11.83 -0.99
C TYR A 73 -7.45 -13.32 -1.27
N GLY A 74 -8.71 -13.75 -1.18
CA GLY A 74 -9.11 -15.10 -1.62
C GLY A 74 -8.34 -16.26 -0.97
N GLY A 75 -7.87 -16.09 0.28
CA GLY A 75 -7.05 -17.08 0.98
C GLY A 75 -5.55 -17.05 0.66
N LYS A 76 -5.12 -16.16 -0.24
CA LYS A 76 -3.71 -15.86 -0.52
C LYS A 76 -3.24 -14.62 0.23
N SER A 77 -1.94 -14.51 0.44
CA SER A 77 -1.32 -13.34 1.05
C SER A 77 0.03 -13.04 0.41
N VAL A 78 0.35 -11.75 0.29
CA VAL A 78 1.65 -11.23 -0.17
C VAL A 78 2.11 -10.16 0.81
N THR A 79 3.42 -10.10 1.07
CA THR A 79 4.03 -9.01 1.85
C THR A 79 4.66 -8.02 0.88
N VAL A 80 4.34 -6.74 1.03
CA VAL A 80 4.86 -5.67 0.18
C VAL A 80 5.46 -4.56 1.01
N SER A 81 6.48 -3.90 0.47
CA SER A 81 7.08 -2.71 1.08
C SER A 81 6.42 -1.44 0.54
N ILE A 82 6.12 -0.49 1.42
CA ILE A 82 5.61 0.82 1.03
C ILE A 82 6.78 1.67 0.51
N THR A 83 6.76 1.98 -0.78
CA THR A 83 7.85 2.75 -1.43
C THR A 83 7.34 3.99 -2.17
N ASP A 84 6.02 4.20 -2.22
CA ASP A 84 5.46 5.31 -2.97
C ASP A 84 4.13 5.84 -2.38
N ARG A 85 3.67 6.95 -2.94
CA ARG A 85 2.43 7.65 -2.62
C ARG A 85 1.52 7.69 -3.84
N CYS A 86 0.31 7.15 -3.69
CA CYS A 86 -0.75 7.22 -4.69
C CYS A 86 -1.64 8.45 -4.45
N TYR A 87 -1.63 9.39 -5.40
CA TYR A 87 -2.42 10.63 -5.32
C TYR A 87 -3.90 10.45 -5.66
N SER A 88 -4.25 9.37 -6.37
CA SER A 88 -5.61 9.07 -6.81
C SER A 88 -6.32 8.02 -5.95
N CYS A 89 -5.61 7.39 -5.02
CA CYS A 89 -6.12 6.30 -4.19
C CYS A 89 -7.03 6.82 -3.07
N ALA A 90 -8.11 6.09 -2.77
CA ALA A 90 -8.87 6.35 -1.55
C ALA A 90 -8.03 6.01 -0.32
N GLU A 91 -8.42 6.52 0.84
CA GLU A 91 -7.60 6.50 2.06
C GLU A 91 -6.97 5.13 2.37
N PHE A 92 -7.71 4.03 2.21
CA PHE A 92 -7.24 2.67 2.54
C PHE A 92 -6.89 1.81 1.34
N ASP A 93 -6.91 2.37 0.14
CA ASP A 93 -6.49 1.64 -1.06
C ASP A 93 -4.95 1.50 -1.09
N LEU A 94 -4.51 0.37 -1.63
CA LEU A 94 -3.11 0.12 -1.95
C LEU A 94 -2.97 -0.05 -3.46
N ASP A 95 -1.91 0.54 -3.99
CA ASP A 95 -1.51 0.38 -5.39
C ASP A 95 -0.32 -0.56 -5.46
N LEU A 96 -0.54 -1.79 -5.90
CA LEU A 96 0.47 -2.85 -5.90
C LEU A 96 1.26 -2.87 -7.21
N SER A 97 2.53 -3.27 -7.15
CA SER A 97 3.26 -3.66 -8.37
C SER A 97 2.58 -4.85 -9.07
N PRO A 98 2.80 -5.03 -10.39
CA PRO A 98 2.26 -6.18 -11.13
C PRO A 98 2.59 -7.51 -10.47
N SER A 99 3.84 -7.68 -10.02
CA SER A 99 4.29 -8.92 -9.39
C SER A 99 3.58 -9.19 -8.06
N ALA A 100 3.40 -8.17 -7.21
CA ALA A 100 2.65 -8.32 -5.97
C ALA A 100 1.16 -8.59 -6.22
N PHE A 101 0.60 -8.00 -7.27
CA PHE A 101 -0.78 -8.28 -7.67
C PHE A 101 -0.96 -9.71 -8.15
N SER A 102 -0.08 -10.18 -9.02
CA SER A 102 -0.07 -11.52 -9.61
C SER A 102 0.01 -12.64 -8.55
N ASP A 103 0.67 -12.38 -7.42
CA ASP A 103 0.70 -13.30 -6.28
C ASP A 103 -0.70 -13.47 -5.63
N LEU A 104 -1.56 -12.45 -5.69
CA LEU A 104 -2.92 -12.48 -5.16
C LEU A 104 -3.94 -12.95 -6.20
N ALA A 105 -3.92 -12.39 -7.41
CA ALA A 105 -4.91 -12.69 -8.44
C ALA A 105 -4.42 -12.40 -9.86
N ASP A 106 -5.19 -12.83 -10.85
CA ASP A 106 -4.93 -12.51 -12.26
C ASP A 106 -5.13 -11.00 -12.52
N GLU A 107 -4.12 -10.34 -13.08
CA GLU A 107 -4.10 -8.90 -13.39
C GLU A 107 -5.27 -8.46 -14.27
N SER A 108 -5.87 -9.35 -15.07
CA SER A 108 -7.06 -9.05 -15.88
C SER A 108 -8.30 -8.70 -15.05
N LEU A 109 -8.35 -9.10 -13.77
CA LEU A 109 -9.41 -8.64 -12.86
C LEU A 109 -9.35 -7.13 -12.68
N GLY A 110 -8.16 -6.56 -12.82
CA GLY A 110 -7.92 -5.13 -12.88
C GLY A 110 -8.17 -4.41 -11.57
N ARG A 111 -9.02 -4.92 -10.67
CA ARG A 111 -9.33 -4.49 -9.30
C ARG A 111 -9.75 -5.72 -8.49
N ILE A 112 -9.28 -5.91 -7.24
CA ILE A 112 -9.74 -6.97 -6.30
C ILE A 112 -9.88 -6.46 -4.85
N PRO A 113 -10.86 -6.96 -4.08
CA PRO A 113 -11.10 -6.46 -2.73
C PRO A 113 -10.09 -7.10 -1.78
N ILE A 114 -9.16 -6.31 -1.26
CA ILE A 114 -8.11 -6.80 -0.36
C ILE A 114 -8.41 -6.49 1.11
N THR A 115 -7.74 -7.20 1.99
CA THR A 115 -7.50 -6.79 3.38
C THR A 115 -6.01 -6.64 3.59
N TRP A 116 -5.56 -5.73 4.44
CA TRP A 116 -4.14 -5.60 4.74
C TRP A 116 -3.89 -5.14 6.18
N THR A 117 -2.71 -5.49 6.70
CA THR A 117 -2.24 -5.09 8.03
C THR A 117 -0.77 -4.69 8.00
N TRP A 118 -0.40 -3.70 8.80
CA TRP A 118 1.00 -3.39 9.09
C TRP A 118 1.71 -4.57 9.74
N LEU A 119 2.99 -4.76 9.42
CA LEU A 119 3.89 -5.74 10.03
C LEU A 119 4.83 -5.10 11.07
#